data_AF-A0A9E4V1K2-F1
#
_entry.id   AF-A0A9E4V1K2-F1
#
_cell.length_a   1.000
_cell.length_b   1.000
_cell.length_c   1.000
_cell.angle_alpha   90.00
_cell.angle_beta   90.00
_cell.angle_gamma   90.00
#
_symmetry.space_group_name_H-M   'P 1'
#
loop_
_entity.id
_entity.type
_entity.pdbx_description
1 polymer ?
#
loop_
_entity_poly.entity_id
_entity_poly.type
_entity_poly.pdbx_seq_one_letter_code
_entity_poly.pdbx_strand_id
1 'polypeptide(L)'
;MALRITMAFSDNPRVQPLRDGTVKPENIDLDMLTVPPSDLFYRNLAYDEFDASEMSISETLLAMERSDGTKWDWSALPAYLSRGHVWPSLYVNTASGVESLGDIKGKRIGVPDYDMTAALWFRATLKDLHGIEASDNVWYNGRTKEFSHGGALGLDDSGPRGVEHHWLTADQTLDVMLDRGELDVVTALRAGRVTAGDTTVIDRYGGTPLNDNPRIRKLLEDNGKSVVYEYYT
;
A
#
# COMPACT_ATOMS: atom_id res chain seq x y z
N MET A 1 2.65 -22.03 -32.91
CA MET A 1 3.27 -20.71 -32.67
C MET A 1 3.22 -20.49 -31.17
N ALA A 2 4.31 -20.05 -30.54
CA ALA A 2 4.29 -19.79 -29.10
C ALA A 2 3.36 -18.61 -28.78
N LEU A 3 2.57 -18.71 -27.71
CA LEU A 3 1.71 -17.62 -27.24
C LEU A 3 2.60 -16.56 -26.57
N ARG A 4 2.54 -15.32 -27.05
CA ARG A 4 3.26 -14.22 -26.40
C ARG A 4 2.43 -13.72 -25.22
N ILE A 5 3.05 -13.65 -24.04
CA ILE A 5 2.43 -13.16 -22.80
C ILE A 5 3.35 -12.12 -22.19
N THR A 6 2.79 -10.95 -21.89
CA THR A 6 3.47 -9.89 -21.13
C THR A 6 3.16 -10.05 -19.66
N MET A 7 4.18 -10.20 -18.82
CA MET A 7 4.02 -10.32 -17.38
C MET A 7 4.76 -9.22 -16.63
N ALA A 8 4.17 -8.70 -15.55
CA ALA A 8 4.84 -7.72 -14.70
C ALA A 8 4.79 -8.09 -13.22
N PHE A 9 5.96 -8.05 -12.58
CA PHE A 9 6.13 -8.38 -11.17
C PHE A 9 7.06 -7.37 -10.50
N SER A 10 6.95 -7.24 -9.18
CA SER A 10 8.02 -6.60 -8.41
C SER A 10 9.31 -7.43 -8.46
N ASP A 11 10.43 -6.82 -8.04
CA ASP A 11 11.71 -7.54 -7.92
C ASP A 11 11.60 -8.58 -6.79
N ASN A 12 11.16 -9.78 -7.15
CA ASN A 12 10.80 -10.84 -6.21
C ASN A 12 11.53 -12.15 -6.56
N PRO A 13 12.33 -12.71 -5.62
CA PRO A 13 13.06 -13.95 -5.84
C PRO A 13 12.19 -15.15 -6.24
N ARG A 14 10.88 -15.13 -5.93
CA ARG A 14 9.95 -16.22 -6.27
C ARG A 14 9.62 -16.30 -7.75
N VAL A 15 9.71 -15.18 -8.48
CA VAL A 15 9.48 -15.14 -9.94
C VAL A 15 10.78 -15.01 -10.73
N GLN A 16 11.92 -14.83 -10.03
CA GLN A 16 13.25 -14.78 -10.61
C GLN A 16 13.55 -15.90 -11.62
N PRO A 17 13.19 -17.18 -11.36
CA PRO A 17 13.51 -18.25 -12.30
C PRO A 17 12.80 -18.13 -13.65
N LEU A 18 11.64 -17.47 -13.70
CA LEU A 18 10.97 -17.16 -14.97
C LEU A 18 11.72 -16.03 -15.69
N ARG A 19 12.17 -15.01 -14.95
CA ARG A 19 12.88 -13.83 -15.49
C ARG A 19 14.22 -14.17 -16.11
N ASP A 20 15.05 -14.97 -15.44
CA ASP A 20 16.37 -15.35 -15.94
C ASP A 20 16.35 -16.59 -16.87
N GLY A 21 15.16 -17.14 -17.11
CA GLY A 21 14.96 -18.28 -18.01
C GLY A 21 15.42 -19.62 -17.44
N THR A 22 15.70 -19.72 -16.13
CA THR A 22 15.92 -21.00 -15.44
C THR A 22 14.70 -21.91 -15.57
N VAL A 23 13.50 -21.34 -15.52
CA VAL A 23 12.22 -22.01 -15.79
C VAL A 23 11.62 -21.37 -17.05
N LYS A 24 11.30 -22.21 -18.04
CA LYS A 24 10.67 -21.76 -19.29
C LYS A 24 9.36 -22.50 -19.49
N PRO A 25 8.22 -21.81 -19.61
CA PRO A 25 6.98 -22.48 -19.97
C PRO A 25 7.04 -23.05 -21.39
N GLU A 26 6.39 -24.18 -21.59
CA GLU A 26 6.26 -24.78 -22.92
C GLU A 26 5.27 -23.98 -23.77
N ASN A 27 5.63 -23.71 -25.03
CA ASN A 27 4.79 -23.00 -26.01
C ASN A 27 4.36 -21.57 -25.62
N ILE A 28 5.06 -20.92 -24.68
CA ILE A 28 4.82 -19.53 -24.30
C ILE A 28 6.12 -18.74 -24.48
N ASP A 29 6.01 -17.57 -25.12
CA ASP A 29 7.06 -16.56 -25.20
C ASP A 29 6.76 -15.49 -24.14
N LEU A 30 7.57 -15.46 -23.08
CA LEU A 30 7.35 -14.58 -21.92
C LEU A 30 8.13 -13.27 -22.06
N ASP A 31 7.40 -12.16 -22.08
CA ASP A 31 7.95 -10.81 -21.96
C ASP A 31 7.78 -10.33 -20.52
N MET A 32 8.85 -10.41 -19.72
CA MET A 32 8.78 -10.13 -18.27
C MET A 32 9.34 -8.74 -17.92
N LEU A 33 8.50 -7.91 -17.30
CA LEU A 33 8.85 -6.60 -16.78
C LEU A 33 9.02 -6.65 -15.25
N THR A 34 10.08 -6.00 -14.76
CA THR A 34 10.24 -5.72 -13.33
C THR A 34 9.77 -4.29 -13.05
N VAL A 35 8.70 -4.16 -12.28
CA VAL A 35 8.03 -2.87 -12.03
C VAL A 35 7.82 -2.70 -10.53
N PRO A 36 8.11 -1.53 -9.92
CA PRO A 36 7.80 -1.29 -8.51
C PRO A 36 6.31 -1.53 -8.21
N PRO A 37 5.94 -2.10 -7.05
CA PRO A 37 4.55 -2.47 -6.76
C PRO A 37 3.53 -1.34 -6.95
N SER A 38 3.90 -0.11 -6.58
CA SER A 38 3.05 1.08 -6.70
C SER A 38 2.69 1.38 -8.16
N ASP A 39 3.70 1.41 -9.05
CA ASP A 39 3.48 1.60 -10.48
C ASP A 39 2.77 0.39 -11.11
N LEU A 40 3.15 -0.83 -10.71
CA LEU A 40 2.59 -2.07 -11.23
C LEU A 40 1.08 -2.14 -11.00
N PHE A 41 0.65 -1.95 -9.75
CA PHE A 41 -0.76 -2.07 -9.39
C PHE A 41 -1.57 -0.92 -9.98
N TYR A 42 -1.05 0.31 -9.94
CA TYR A 42 -1.70 1.45 -10.60
C TYR A 42 -1.89 1.22 -12.10
N ARG A 43 -0.86 0.77 -12.82
CA ARG A 43 -0.93 0.51 -14.27
C ARG A 43 -1.98 -0.54 -14.63
N ASN A 44 -2.07 -1.63 -13.87
CA ASN A 44 -3.12 -2.63 -14.08
C ASN A 44 -4.51 -2.09 -13.73
N LEU A 45 -4.65 -1.41 -12.60
CA LEU A 45 -5.93 -0.84 -12.21
C LEU A 45 -6.41 0.23 -13.17
N ALA A 46 -5.51 1.06 -13.72
CA ALA A 46 -5.83 2.15 -14.63
C ALA A 46 -5.99 1.70 -16.08
N TYR A 47 -5.16 0.76 -16.56
CA TYR A 47 -5.04 0.47 -18.00
C TYR A 47 -5.20 -1.00 -18.38
N ASP A 48 -5.31 -1.91 -17.41
CA ASP A 48 -5.35 -3.36 -17.65
C ASP A 48 -4.17 -3.83 -18.52
N GLU A 49 -2.97 -3.35 -18.16
CA GLU A 49 -1.83 -3.29 -19.08
C GLU A 49 -1.14 -4.63 -19.35
N PHE A 50 -1.18 -5.57 -18.39
CA PHE A 50 -0.41 -6.81 -18.46
C PHE A 50 -1.32 -8.05 -18.50
N ASP A 51 -0.95 -9.03 -19.33
CA ASP A 51 -1.68 -10.31 -19.44
C ASP A 51 -1.64 -11.11 -18.12
N ALA A 52 -0.56 -10.97 -17.35
CA ALA A 52 -0.45 -11.52 -16.00
C ALA A 52 0.42 -10.63 -15.10
N SER A 53 0.09 -10.53 -13.82
CA SER A 53 0.83 -9.65 -12.92
C SER A 53 0.72 -10.04 -11.46
N GLU A 54 1.68 -9.56 -10.66
CA GLU A 54 1.47 -9.42 -9.22
C GLU A 54 0.43 -8.33 -8.95
N MET A 55 -0.51 -8.60 -8.03
CA MET A 55 -1.52 -7.65 -7.60
C MET A 55 -1.76 -7.70 -6.09
N SER A 56 -2.17 -6.55 -5.54
CA SER A 56 -2.67 -6.40 -4.17
C SER A 56 -3.97 -7.19 -4.01
N ILE A 57 -4.04 -8.13 -3.06
CA ILE A 57 -5.26 -8.95 -2.84
C ILE A 57 -6.49 -8.10 -2.54
N SER A 58 -6.33 -7.03 -1.75
CA SER A 58 -7.42 -6.11 -1.43
C SER A 58 -7.96 -5.42 -2.68
N GLU A 59 -7.06 -4.90 -3.53
CA GLU A 59 -7.43 -4.21 -4.76
C GLU A 59 -7.96 -5.18 -5.82
N THR A 60 -7.47 -6.42 -5.88
CA THR A 60 -8.02 -7.47 -6.74
C THR A 60 -9.47 -7.78 -6.37
N LEU A 61 -9.78 -7.94 -5.08
CA LEU A 61 -11.16 -8.18 -4.64
C LEU A 61 -12.08 -6.99 -4.96
N LEU A 62 -11.60 -5.76 -4.76
CA LEU A 62 -12.33 -4.54 -5.11
C LEU A 62 -12.55 -4.43 -6.63
N ALA A 63 -11.53 -4.72 -7.43
CA ALA A 63 -11.64 -4.74 -8.89
C ALA A 63 -12.68 -5.78 -9.36
N MET A 64 -12.66 -6.98 -8.79
CA MET A 64 -13.64 -8.03 -9.11
C MET A 64 -15.07 -7.65 -8.70
N GLU A 65 -15.26 -7.02 -7.53
CA GLU A 65 -16.58 -6.55 -7.07
C GLU A 65 -17.13 -5.44 -7.97
N ARG A 66 -16.26 -4.58 -8.51
CA ARG A 66 -16.62 -3.40 -9.28
C ARG A 66 -16.61 -3.61 -10.79
N SER A 67 -16.07 -4.71 -11.28
CA SER A 67 -16.04 -5.01 -12.71
C SER A 67 -17.45 -5.14 -13.28
N ASP A 68 -17.69 -4.50 -14.40
CA ASP A 68 -18.90 -4.65 -15.23
C ASP A 68 -18.66 -5.59 -16.43
N GLY A 69 -17.52 -6.29 -16.46
CA GLY A 69 -17.07 -7.15 -17.55
C GLY A 69 -16.36 -6.42 -18.69
N THR A 70 -16.17 -5.09 -18.61
CA THR A 70 -15.38 -4.34 -19.61
C THR A 70 -13.91 -4.17 -19.23
N LYS A 71 -13.60 -4.27 -17.94
CA LYS A 71 -12.26 -4.09 -17.36
C LYS A 71 -12.08 -5.01 -16.16
N TRP A 72 -10.83 -5.35 -15.85
CA TRP A 72 -10.48 -6.22 -14.71
C TRP A 72 -11.13 -7.59 -14.81
N ASP A 73 -11.24 -8.13 -16.04
CA ASP A 73 -11.65 -9.52 -16.29
C ASP A 73 -10.49 -10.47 -15.94
N TRP A 74 -10.10 -10.43 -14.67
CA TRP A 74 -8.93 -11.09 -14.15
C TRP A 74 -9.31 -12.41 -13.50
N SER A 75 -8.46 -13.41 -13.71
CA SER A 75 -8.50 -14.66 -12.95
C SER A 75 -7.41 -14.65 -11.88
N ALA A 76 -7.82 -14.52 -10.61
CA ALA A 76 -6.87 -14.57 -9.50
C ALA A 76 -6.25 -15.96 -9.36
N LEU A 77 -4.92 -16.04 -9.42
CA LEU A 77 -4.18 -17.27 -9.16
C LEU A 77 -3.83 -17.33 -7.65
N PRO A 78 -3.98 -18.49 -6.98
CA PRO A 78 -3.68 -18.64 -5.55
C PRO A 78 -2.16 -18.74 -5.29
N ALA A 79 -1.37 -17.84 -5.88
CA ALA A 79 0.08 -17.78 -5.78
C ALA A 79 0.49 -16.53 -4.97
N TYR A 80 0.76 -16.73 -3.68
CA TYR A 80 1.12 -15.65 -2.77
C TYR A 80 2.62 -15.35 -2.81
N LEU A 81 2.98 -14.24 -3.47
CA LEU A 81 4.37 -13.83 -3.70
C LEU A 81 5.00 -13.09 -2.51
N SER A 82 4.19 -12.57 -1.59
CA SER A 82 4.63 -11.97 -0.32
C SER A 82 4.21 -12.86 0.85
N ARG A 83 5.10 -13.03 1.84
CA ARG A 83 4.87 -13.84 3.05
C ARG A 83 5.19 -13.08 4.34
N GLY A 84 5.04 -11.76 4.33
CA GLY A 84 5.33 -10.90 5.49
C GLY A 84 4.21 -9.92 5.79
N HIS A 85 4.14 -9.48 7.05
CA HIS A 85 3.26 -8.39 7.46
C HIS A 85 3.83 -7.07 6.92
N VAL A 86 3.04 -6.32 6.18
CA VAL A 86 3.49 -5.13 5.44
C VAL A 86 3.20 -3.82 6.21
N TRP A 87 2.41 -3.91 7.27
CA TRP A 87 2.04 -2.80 8.15
C TRP A 87 3.01 -2.44 9.30
N PRO A 88 3.94 -3.31 9.80
CA PRO A 88 4.73 -3.01 11.00
C PRO A 88 5.73 -1.84 10.87
N SER A 89 5.93 -1.29 9.67
CA SER A 89 6.71 -0.07 9.46
C SER A 89 5.90 1.17 9.86
N LEU A 90 5.56 1.26 11.15
CA LEU A 90 4.77 2.33 11.75
C LEU A 90 5.69 3.41 12.31
N TYR A 91 5.48 4.63 11.85
CA TYR A 91 6.13 5.84 12.37
C TYR A 91 5.09 6.72 13.03
N VAL A 92 5.46 7.33 14.15
CA VAL A 92 4.58 8.20 14.93
C VAL A 92 5.24 9.53 15.17
N ASN A 93 4.43 10.59 15.25
CA ASN A 93 4.90 11.87 15.75
C ASN A 93 5.11 11.75 17.27
N THR A 94 6.24 12.24 17.79
CA THR A 94 6.57 12.11 19.22
C THR A 94 5.67 12.92 20.15
N ALA A 95 4.94 13.91 19.62
CA ALA A 95 3.94 14.67 20.36
C ALA A 95 2.50 14.09 20.26
N SER A 96 2.30 12.99 19.52
CA SER A 96 0.97 12.37 19.33
C SER A 96 0.43 11.65 20.58
N GLY A 97 1.31 11.32 21.53
CA GLY A 97 1.01 10.49 22.69
C GLY A 97 0.76 9.01 22.38
N VAL A 98 1.10 8.54 21.17
CA VAL A 98 0.98 7.13 20.78
C VAL A 98 2.22 6.37 21.25
N GLU A 99 2.08 5.52 22.26
CA GLU A 99 3.16 4.69 22.82
C GLU A 99 3.03 3.21 22.43
N SER A 100 1.83 2.76 22.10
CA SER A 100 1.50 1.39 21.70
C SER A 100 0.43 1.38 20.59
N LEU A 101 0.15 0.19 20.03
CA LEU A 101 -0.94 0.03 19.06
C LEU A 101 -2.33 0.40 19.63
N GLY A 102 -2.55 0.20 20.93
CA GLY A 102 -3.81 0.55 21.60
C GLY A 102 -4.07 2.06 21.67
N ASP A 103 -3.00 2.87 21.67
CA ASP A 103 -3.10 4.34 21.73
C ASP A 103 -3.48 4.96 20.39
N ILE A 104 -3.62 4.15 19.33
CA ILE A 104 -3.95 4.60 17.99
C ILE A 104 -5.43 5.00 17.87
N LYS A 105 -6.29 4.62 18.81
CA LYS A 105 -7.71 5.01 18.79
C LYS A 105 -7.87 6.54 18.81
N GLY A 106 -8.67 7.08 17.89
CA GLY A 106 -8.91 8.52 17.78
C GLY A 106 -7.81 9.30 17.08
N LYS A 107 -6.88 8.64 16.37
CA LYS A 107 -5.72 9.29 15.74
C LYS A 107 -5.91 9.55 14.25
N ARG A 108 -5.08 10.45 13.73
CA ARG A 108 -4.96 10.76 12.29
C ARG A 108 -3.90 9.86 11.67
N ILE A 109 -4.32 8.98 10.77
CA ILE A 109 -3.50 7.90 10.21
C ILE A 109 -3.26 8.14 8.72
N GLY A 110 -1.99 8.19 8.32
CA GLY A 110 -1.56 8.27 6.93
C GLY A 110 -1.16 6.91 6.35
N VAL A 111 -1.65 6.62 5.16
CA VAL A 111 -1.31 5.44 4.35
C VAL A 111 -1.16 5.85 2.89
N PRO A 112 -0.36 5.16 2.04
CA PRO A 112 -0.33 5.43 0.61
C PRO A 112 -1.73 5.43 -0.01
N ASP A 113 -2.48 4.36 0.23
CA ASP A 113 -3.88 4.19 -0.14
C ASP A 113 -4.62 3.43 0.95
N TYR A 114 -5.85 3.84 1.27
CA TYR A 114 -6.70 3.20 2.28
C TYR A 114 -7.09 1.78 1.88
N ASP A 115 -7.32 1.53 0.59
CA ASP A 115 -7.70 0.25 0.03
C ASP A 115 -6.55 -0.73 -0.14
N MET A 116 -5.29 -0.29 -0.01
CA MET A 116 -4.14 -1.18 -0.19
C MET A 116 -4.14 -2.34 0.80
N THR A 117 -3.63 -3.50 0.38
CA THR A 117 -3.53 -4.71 1.22
C THR A 117 -2.86 -4.45 2.56
N ALA A 118 -1.78 -3.63 2.60
CA ALA A 118 -1.07 -3.32 3.82
C ALA A 118 -1.93 -2.51 4.83
N ALA A 119 -2.75 -1.57 4.36
CA ALA A 119 -3.64 -0.78 5.20
C ALA A 119 -4.84 -1.61 5.68
N LEU A 120 -5.35 -2.52 4.83
CA LEU A 120 -6.37 -3.48 5.22
C LEU A 120 -5.90 -4.36 6.38
N TRP A 121 -4.71 -4.96 6.26
CA TRP A 121 -4.15 -5.77 7.35
C TRP A 121 -3.86 -4.94 8.60
N PHE A 122 -3.41 -3.69 8.45
CA PHE A 122 -3.22 -2.81 9.60
C PHE A 122 -4.54 -2.59 10.37
N ARG A 123 -5.63 -2.27 9.65
CA ARG A 123 -6.96 -2.12 10.27
C ARG A 123 -7.44 -3.41 10.93
N ALA A 124 -7.26 -4.56 10.28
CA ALA A 124 -7.62 -5.85 10.85
C ALA A 124 -6.85 -6.11 12.16
N THR A 125 -5.54 -5.83 12.18
CA THR A 125 -4.73 -5.96 13.39
C THR A 125 -5.21 -5.05 14.53
N LEU A 126 -5.49 -3.77 14.25
CA LEU A 126 -6.00 -2.86 15.28
C LEU A 126 -7.34 -3.31 15.86
N LYS A 127 -8.23 -3.82 15.00
CA LYS A 127 -9.52 -4.37 15.40
C LYS A 127 -9.35 -5.63 16.26
N ASP A 128 -8.57 -6.60 15.80
CA ASP A 128 -8.46 -7.90 16.44
C ASP A 128 -7.71 -7.83 17.78
N LEU A 129 -6.69 -6.96 17.88
CA LEU A 129 -5.88 -6.85 19.10
C LEU A 129 -6.43 -5.86 20.12
N HIS A 130 -7.10 -4.79 19.66
CA HIS A 130 -7.48 -3.67 20.52
C HIS A 130 -8.94 -3.24 20.39
N GLY A 131 -9.74 -3.91 19.56
CA GLY A 131 -11.13 -3.53 19.32
C GLY A 131 -11.28 -2.15 18.67
N ILE A 132 -10.24 -1.65 18.01
CA ILE A 132 -10.24 -0.34 17.35
C ILE A 132 -10.80 -0.52 15.94
N GLU A 133 -11.98 0.05 15.71
CA GLU A 133 -12.62 0.02 14.41
C GLU A 133 -12.01 1.07 13.48
N ALA A 134 -12.13 0.87 12.17
CA ALA A 134 -11.63 1.85 11.19
C ALA A 134 -12.24 3.24 11.40
N SER A 135 -13.53 3.29 11.79
CA SER A 135 -14.31 4.50 12.07
C SER A 135 -13.92 5.21 13.36
N ASP A 136 -13.09 4.60 14.22
CA ASP A 136 -12.56 5.27 15.41
C ASP A 136 -11.46 6.28 15.06
N ASN A 137 -10.99 6.32 13.80
CA ASN A 137 -9.83 7.08 13.35
C ASN A 137 -10.15 7.91 12.11
N VAL A 138 -9.29 8.89 11.84
CA VAL A 138 -9.33 9.69 10.61
C VAL A 138 -8.21 9.21 9.69
N TRP A 139 -8.54 8.89 8.44
CA TRP A 139 -7.61 8.28 7.49
C TRP A 139 -7.23 9.24 6.37
N TYR A 140 -5.96 9.20 5.97
CA TYR A 140 -5.40 10.04 4.93
C TYR A 140 -4.71 9.18 3.87
N ASN A 141 -5.16 9.29 2.62
CA ASN A 141 -4.43 8.77 1.47
C ASN A 141 -3.29 9.72 1.10
N GLY A 142 -2.08 9.19 1.07
CA GLY A 142 -0.87 9.95 0.74
C GLY A 142 -0.71 10.20 -0.75
N ARG A 143 -1.28 9.34 -1.59
CA ARG A 143 -1.34 9.52 -3.04
C ARG A 143 -2.45 10.49 -3.41
N THR A 144 -2.26 11.26 -4.47
CA THR A 144 -3.34 12.09 -5.01
C THR A 144 -4.39 11.21 -5.68
N LYS A 145 -5.61 11.72 -5.84
CA LYS A 145 -6.71 10.97 -6.45
C LYS A 145 -6.34 10.41 -7.83
N GLU A 146 -5.65 11.20 -8.64
CA GLU A 146 -5.31 10.88 -10.03
C GLU A 146 -4.30 9.72 -10.13
N PHE A 147 -3.42 9.57 -9.13
CA PHE A 147 -2.33 8.60 -9.10
C PHE A 147 -2.44 7.62 -7.92
N SER A 148 -3.66 7.41 -7.43
CA SER A 148 -3.99 6.45 -6.39
C SER A 148 -4.54 5.15 -6.98
N HIS A 149 -4.31 4.03 -6.32
CA HIS A 149 -4.96 2.77 -6.65
C HIS A 149 -6.47 2.88 -6.42
N GLY A 150 -6.86 3.46 -5.28
CA GLY A 150 -8.26 3.72 -4.97
C GLY A 150 -8.92 4.67 -5.96
N GLY A 151 -8.20 5.69 -6.45
CA GLY A 151 -8.66 6.55 -7.53
C GLY A 151 -8.87 5.80 -8.85
N ALA A 152 -7.92 4.94 -9.24
CA ALA A 152 -8.05 4.07 -10.42
C ALA A 152 -9.21 3.06 -10.30
N LEU A 153 -9.55 2.67 -9.08
CA LEU A 153 -10.73 1.87 -8.77
C LEU A 153 -12.02 2.69 -8.77
N GLY A 154 -11.97 4.02 -8.70
CA GLY A 154 -13.12 4.93 -8.57
C GLY A 154 -13.67 5.05 -7.15
N LEU A 155 -12.82 4.91 -6.11
CA LEU A 155 -13.20 4.99 -4.69
C LEU A 155 -13.24 6.43 -4.15
N ASP A 156 -12.89 7.41 -4.97
CA ASP A 156 -12.73 8.81 -4.57
C ASP A 156 -14.03 9.64 -4.58
N ASP A 157 -15.13 9.07 -5.08
CA ASP A 157 -16.46 9.70 -5.14
C ASP A 157 -17.17 9.77 -3.78
N SER A 158 -17.11 8.69 -2.99
CA SER A 158 -17.87 8.56 -1.73
C SER A 158 -17.02 8.13 -0.53
N GLY A 159 -15.77 7.77 -0.75
CA GLY A 159 -14.87 7.29 0.29
C GLY A 159 -15.37 5.99 0.96
N PRO A 160 -14.59 5.45 1.92
CA PRO A 160 -15.01 4.30 2.72
C PRO A 160 -16.23 4.64 3.60
N ARG A 161 -17.27 3.81 3.53
CA ARG A 161 -18.51 4.02 4.30
C ARG A 161 -18.24 4.08 5.80
N GLY A 162 -18.71 5.15 6.44
CA GLY A 162 -18.65 5.31 7.90
C GLY A 162 -17.25 5.61 8.45
N VAL A 163 -16.30 5.96 7.58
CA VAL A 163 -14.93 6.30 7.95
C VAL A 163 -14.63 7.71 7.47
N GLU A 164 -14.10 8.56 8.34
CA GLU A 164 -13.61 9.87 7.93
C GLU A 164 -12.31 9.68 7.14
N HIS A 165 -12.32 10.13 5.89
CA HIS A 165 -11.24 9.87 4.93
C HIS A 165 -10.92 11.12 4.11
N HIS A 166 -9.63 11.40 3.96
CA HIS A 166 -9.10 12.56 3.24
C HIS A 166 -8.04 12.14 2.23
N TRP A 167 -7.90 12.95 1.18
CA TRP A 167 -6.88 12.79 0.15
C TRP A 167 -5.86 13.91 0.29
N LEU A 168 -4.57 13.57 0.27
CA LEU A 168 -3.51 14.58 0.18
C LEU A 168 -3.48 15.20 -1.23
N THR A 169 -3.09 16.47 -1.30
CA THR A 169 -2.82 17.17 -2.56
C THR A 169 -1.39 16.94 -3.03
N ALA A 170 -1.08 17.40 -4.25
CA ALA A 170 0.29 17.35 -4.77
C ALA A 170 1.30 18.18 -3.94
N ASP A 171 0.84 19.12 -3.11
CA ASP A 171 1.70 19.92 -2.23
C ASP A 171 2.02 19.21 -0.90
N GLN A 172 1.31 18.13 -0.61
CA GLN A 172 1.39 17.42 0.66
C GLN A 172 2.13 16.09 0.50
N THR A 173 2.82 15.70 1.56
CA THR A 173 3.49 14.39 1.68
C THR A 173 3.35 13.89 3.11
N LEU A 174 3.13 12.58 3.26
CA LEU A 174 2.84 11.96 4.56
C LEU A 174 3.96 12.19 5.58
N ASP A 175 5.22 12.15 5.15
CA ASP A 175 6.38 12.32 6.02
C ASP A 175 6.50 13.75 6.56
N VAL A 176 6.22 14.76 5.74
CA VAL A 176 6.22 16.17 6.18
C VAL A 176 5.05 16.45 7.12
N MET A 177 3.87 15.91 6.81
CA MET A 177 2.70 16.07 7.68
C MET A 177 2.86 15.35 9.02
N LEU A 178 3.49 14.17 9.02
CA LEU A 178 3.86 13.47 10.25
C LEU A 178 4.85 14.29 11.08
N ASP A 179 5.91 14.83 10.48
CA ASP A 179 6.91 15.66 11.16
C ASP A 179 6.32 16.93 11.79
N ARG A 180 5.31 17.51 11.15
CA ARG A 180 4.57 18.69 11.64
C ARG A 180 3.51 18.38 12.69
N GLY A 181 3.21 17.11 12.94
CA GLY A 181 2.12 16.70 13.84
C GLY A 181 0.72 16.94 13.24
N GLU A 182 0.63 17.09 11.92
CA GLU A 182 -0.63 17.10 11.17
C GLU A 182 -1.19 15.67 11.02
N LEU A 183 -0.31 14.67 11.05
CA LEU A 183 -0.64 13.25 11.20
C LEU A 183 0.00 12.72 12.48
N ASP A 184 -0.65 11.73 13.10
CA ASP A 184 -0.17 11.10 14.34
C ASP A 184 0.62 9.83 14.03
N VAL A 185 0.17 9.06 13.05
CA VAL A 185 0.72 7.75 12.66
C VAL A 185 0.80 7.66 11.14
N VAL A 186 1.89 7.13 10.60
CA VAL A 186 2.02 6.78 9.19
C VAL A 186 2.65 5.40 9.03
N THR A 187 2.16 4.61 8.08
CA THR A 187 2.82 3.36 7.65
C THR A 187 3.11 3.36 6.15
N ALA A 188 3.95 2.42 5.72
CA ALA A 188 4.33 2.22 4.32
C ALA A 188 4.93 3.46 3.63
N LEU A 189 5.68 4.29 4.37
CA LEU A 189 6.50 5.34 3.78
C LEU A 189 7.52 4.73 2.80
N ARG A 190 7.51 5.24 1.57
CA ARG A 190 8.47 4.87 0.51
C ARG A 190 9.42 6.04 0.28
N ALA A 191 10.70 5.76 0.16
CA ALA A 191 11.71 6.77 -0.14
C ALA A 191 11.68 7.11 -1.64
N GLY A 192 11.93 8.38 -1.96
CA GLY A 192 11.87 8.91 -3.33
C GLY A 192 11.42 10.36 -3.28
N ARG A 193 12.37 11.28 -3.07
CA ARG A 193 12.04 12.68 -2.81
C ARG A 193 11.30 13.28 -4.00
N VAL A 194 10.13 13.84 -3.76
CA VAL A 194 9.35 14.60 -4.74
C VAL A 194 9.38 16.08 -4.41
N THR A 195 9.17 16.90 -5.44
CA THR A 195 8.95 18.35 -5.26
C THR A 195 7.47 18.61 -5.00
N ALA A 196 7.15 19.52 -4.08
CA ALA A 196 5.76 19.94 -3.86
C ALA A 196 5.16 20.45 -5.18
N GLY A 197 3.91 20.05 -5.45
CA GLY A 197 3.20 20.37 -6.70
C GLY A 197 3.51 19.43 -7.87
N ASP A 198 4.44 18.48 -7.74
CA ASP A 198 4.69 17.49 -8.81
C ASP A 198 3.50 16.53 -8.95
N THR A 199 2.79 16.58 -10.07
CA THR A 199 1.60 15.76 -10.34
C THR A 199 1.91 14.50 -11.12
N THR A 200 3.18 14.08 -11.24
CA THR A 200 3.58 12.96 -12.10
C THR A 200 4.03 11.70 -11.34
N VAL A 201 4.06 11.79 -10.01
CA VAL A 201 4.60 10.73 -9.15
C VAL A 201 3.50 10.13 -8.29
N ILE A 202 3.41 8.79 -8.31
CA ILE A 202 2.52 7.98 -7.47
C ILE A 202 2.91 8.11 -5.99
N ASP A 203 4.05 7.53 -5.60
CA ASP A 203 4.49 7.56 -4.21
C ASP A 203 5.23 8.87 -3.89
N ARG A 204 4.72 9.59 -2.89
CA ARG A 204 5.15 10.95 -2.58
C ARG A 204 5.89 11.00 -1.24
N TYR A 205 7.13 11.49 -1.26
CA TYR A 205 7.94 11.67 -0.07
C TYR A 205 8.65 13.03 -0.09
N GLY A 206 8.44 13.87 0.93
CA GLY A 206 8.96 15.23 0.99
C GLY A 206 10.44 15.32 1.34
N GLY A 207 11.03 14.22 1.84
CA GLY A 207 12.44 14.14 2.21
C GLY A 207 12.70 14.32 3.70
N THR A 208 11.66 14.17 4.55
CA THR A 208 11.79 14.28 6.00
C THR A 208 12.60 13.09 6.56
N PRO A 209 13.75 13.30 7.20
CA PRO A 209 14.51 12.21 7.80
C PRO A 209 13.66 11.42 8.80
N LEU A 210 13.67 10.09 8.68
CA LEU A 210 12.99 9.19 9.63
C LEU A 210 13.93 8.73 10.75
N ASN A 211 15.23 8.64 10.46
CA ASN A 211 16.26 8.36 11.44
C ASN A 211 16.80 9.68 12.02
N ASP A 212 17.17 9.66 13.30
CA ASP A 212 17.72 10.81 14.04
C ASP A 212 16.82 12.06 14.04
N ASN A 213 15.53 11.91 13.73
CA ASN A 213 14.55 12.99 13.80
C ASN A 213 13.90 13.02 15.19
N PRO A 214 14.00 14.12 15.96
CA PRO A 214 13.42 14.19 17.30
C PRO A 214 11.89 14.20 17.33
N ARG A 215 11.23 14.44 16.18
CA ARG A 215 9.78 14.52 16.05
C ARG A 215 9.14 13.24 15.52
N ILE A 216 9.94 12.32 14.97
CA ILE A 216 9.44 11.07 14.40
C ILE A 216 10.18 9.92 15.06
N ARG A 217 9.44 8.91 15.49
CA ARG A 217 10.02 7.64 15.92
C ARG A 217 9.27 6.47 15.33
N LYS A 218 9.94 5.33 15.26
CA LYS A 218 9.29 4.07 14.93
C LYS A 218 8.51 3.57 16.15
N LEU A 219 7.26 3.14 15.96
CA LEU A 219 6.44 2.61 17.05
C LEU A 219 6.85 1.19 17.44
N LEU A 220 7.12 0.36 16.43
CA LEU A 220 7.50 -1.05 16.60
C LEU A 220 8.96 -1.24 16.19
N GLU A 221 9.88 -1.12 17.15
CA GLU A 221 11.33 -1.18 16.89
C GLU A 221 11.75 -2.50 16.22
N ASP A 222 11.15 -3.62 16.64
CA ASP A 222 11.44 -4.97 16.15
C ASP A 222 10.73 -5.34 14.84
N ASN A 223 10.03 -4.39 14.21
CA ASN A 223 9.14 -4.60 13.06
C ASN A 223 7.94 -5.52 13.36
N GLY A 224 7.38 -5.42 14.57
CA GLY A 224 6.15 -6.10 14.96
C GLY A 224 6.32 -7.60 15.22
N LYS A 225 7.54 -8.08 15.43
CA LYS A 225 7.78 -9.50 15.74
C LYS A 225 7.13 -9.87 17.07
N SER A 226 7.29 -9.05 18.10
CA SER A 226 6.68 -9.23 19.41
C SER A 226 5.15 -9.35 19.31
N VAL A 227 4.52 -8.43 18.58
CA VAL A 227 3.07 -8.41 18.34
C VAL A 227 2.60 -9.72 17.71
N VAL A 228 3.33 -10.22 16.71
CA VAL A 228 3.01 -11.50 16.07
C VAL A 228 3.15 -12.65 17.06
N TYR A 229 4.22 -12.71 17.85
CA TYR A 229 4.41 -13.79 18.82
C TYR A 229 3.36 -13.78 19.93
N GLU A 230 3.03 -12.62 20.48
CA GLU A 230 2.01 -12.47 21.53
C GLU A 230 0.62 -12.93 21.06
N TYR A 231 0.29 -12.73 19.77
CA TYR A 231 -0.98 -13.18 19.22
C TYR A 231 -1.12 -14.70 19.13
N TYR A 232 0.00 -15.42 18.94
CA TYR A 232 -0.01 -16.88 18.76
C TYR A 232 0.28 -17.67 20.05
N THR A 233 0.44 -17.00 21.20
CA THR A 233 0.64 -17.60 22.53
C THR A 233 -0.59 -17.46 23.40
#